data_AF-A0A382EUU8-F1
#
_entry.id   AF-A0A382EUU8-F1
#
_cell.length_a   1.000
_cell.length_b   1.000
_cell.length_c   1.000
_cell.angle_alpha   90.00
_cell.angle_beta   90.00
_cell.angle_gamma   90.00
#
_symmetry.space_group_name_H-M   'P 1'
#
loop_
_entity.id
_entity.type
_entity.pdbx_description
1 polymer ?
#
loop_
_entity_poly.entity_id
_entity_poly.type
_entity_poly.pdbx_seq_one_letter_code
_entity_poly.pdbx_strand_id
1 'polypeptide(L)'
;MANVMLFYVGAVLFCNGLWLLGQIEDKEIKVIDTFVGGLGLVIVLLLLLAGTPGDFKLAAQLLLFAFTYLWVAWNRVTEADGRGLGWFCLFVAVTAIPTGYIVQQGATTTFGMWLALDWYAWGILWFMFFLLLVMKK
;
A
#
# COMPACT_ATOMS: atom_id res chain seq x y z
N MET A 1 -4.97 -15.86 -2.01
CA MET A 1 -3.65 -15.32 -1.62
C MET A 1 -3.71 -13.84 -1.27
N ALA A 2 -4.34 -12.99 -2.10
CA ALA A 2 -4.47 -11.54 -1.84
C ALA A 2 -5.11 -11.19 -0.47
N ASN A 3 -6.11 -11.94 0.01
CA ASN A 3 -6.76 -11.67 1.30
C ASN A 3 -5.79 -11.75 2.50
N VAL A 4 -4.77 -12.61 2.43
CA VAL A 4 -3.73 -12.68 3.47
C VAL A 4 -2.94 -11.37 3.48
N MET A 5 -2.56 -10.87 2.31
CA MET A 5 -1.90 -9.58 2.19
C MET A 5 -2.78 -8.45 2.72
N LEU A 6 -4.06 -8.39 2.35
CA LEU A 6 -4.99 -7.34 2.79
C LEU A 6 -5.14 -7.29 4.31
N PHE A 7 -5.20 -8.44 4.97
CA PHE A 7 -5.27 -8.51 6.43
C PHE A 7 -4.05 -7.83 7.09
N TYR A 8 -2.84 -8.16 6.61
CA TYR A 8 -1.61 -7.57 7.14
C TYR A 8 -1.39 -6.13 6.69
N VAL A 9 -1.89 -5.73 5.51
CA VAL A 9 -1.96 -4.34 5.05
C VAL A 9 -2.75 -3.48 6.05
N GLY A 10 -3.91 -3.97 6.51
CA GLY A 10 -4.67 -3.27 7.55
C GLY A 10 -3.87 -3.08 8.84
N ALA A 11 -3.17 -4.12 9.29
CA ALA A 11 -2.34 -4.07 10.49
C ALA A 11 -1.18 -3.07 10.36
N VAL A 12 -0.42 -3.09 9.25
CA VAL A 12 0.71 -2.17 9.06
C VAL A 12 0.25 -0.72 8.89
N LEU A 13 -0.89 -0.47 8.25
CA LEU A 13 -1.47 0.88 8.16
C LEU A 13 -1.89 1.40 9.54
N PHE A 14 -2.50 0.56 10.37
CA PHE A 14 -2.85 0.91 11.73
C PHE A 14 -1.61 1.27 12.57
N CYS A 15 -0.57 0.44 12.51
CA CYS A 15 0.71 0.71 13.19
C CYS A 15 1.37 1.99 12.66
N ASN A 16 1.39 2.22 11.34
CA ASN A 16 1.93 3.45 10.76
C ASN A 16 1.15 4.69 11.21
N GLY A 17 -0.17 4.58 11.35
CA GLY A 17 -1.00 5.65 11.91
C GLY A 17 -0.62 5.98 13.36
N LEU A 18 -0.46 4.97 14.22
CA LEU A 18 -0.01 5.15 15.60
C LEU A 18 1.39 5.74 15.69
N TRP A 19 2.29 5.31 14.81
CA TRP A 19 3.63 5.86 14.68
C TRP A 19 3.61 7.35 14.29
N LEU A 20 2.79 7.75 13.31
CA LEU A 20 2.61 9.17 12.95
C LEU A 20 2.03 10.01 14.10
N LEU A 21 1.28 9.40 15.01
CA LEU A 21 0.76 10.04 16.24
C LEU A 21 1.75 10.03 17.41
N GLY A 22 3.00 9.60 17.18
CA GLY A 22 4.05 9.54 18.19
C GLY A 22 3.87 8.45 19.24
N GLN A 23 3.03 7.44 18.99
CA GLN A 23 2.76 6.35 19.93
C GLN A 23 3.72 5.15 19.76
N ILE A 24 4.53 5.11 18.70
CA ILE A 24 5.48 4.04 18.38
C ILE A 24 6.83 4.68 17.99
N GLU A 25 7.96 4.08 18.35
CA GLU A 25 9.30 4.59 17.96
C GLU A 25 9.63 4.28 16.48
N ASP A 26 10.40 5.18 15.83
CA ASP A 26 10.92 4.99 14.47
C ASP A 26 11.68 3.66 14.26
N LYS A 27 12.33 3.14 15.30
CA LYS A 27 13.07 1.87 15.23
C LYS A 27 12.17 0.65 15.20
N GLU A 28 10.95 0.76 15.71
CA GLU A 28 10.00 -0.35 15.82
C GLU A 28 9.15 -0.44 14.55
N ILE A 29 8.77 0.70 13.97
CA ILE A 29 7.85 0.72 12.82
C ILE A 29 8.42 -0.01 11.59
N LYS A 30 9.74 0.11 11.37
CA LYS A 30 10.43 -0.59 10.26
C LYS A 30 10.25 -2.11 10.29
N VAL A 31 10.00 -2.71 11.46
CA VAL A 31 9.84 -4.16 11.61
C VAL A 31 8.59 -4.64 10.88
N ILE A 32 7.44 -4.06 11.21
CA ILE A 32 6.17 -4.46 10.60
C ILE A 32 6.13 -4.10 9.11
N ASP A 33 6.69 -2.95 8.73
CA ASP A 33 6.79 -2.54 7.33
C ASP A 33 7.67 -3.51 6.50
N THR A 34 8.78 -3.98 7.05
CA THR A 34 9.64 -4.98 6.40
C THR A 34 8.90 -6.30 6.22
N PHE A 35 8.22 -6.79 7.26
CA PHE A 35 7.52 -8.07 7.19
C PHE A 35 6.32 -8.04 6.23
N VAL A 36 5.49 -7.00 6.27
CA VAL A 36 4.33 -6.90 5.37
C VAL A 36 4.76 -6.64 3.94
N GLY A 37 5.78 -5.79 3.75
CA GLY A 37 6.41 -5.58 2.46
C GLY A 37 6.99 -6.88 1.86
N GLY A 38 7.77 -7.62 2.65
CA GLY A 38 8.36 -8.90 2.25
C GLY A 38 7.32 -9.99 1.97
N LEU A 39 6.29 -10.10 2.81
CA LEU A 39 5.15 -10.98 2.57
C LEU A 39 4.45 -10.64 1.24
N GLY A 40 4.28 -9.36 0.94
CA GLY A 40 3.74 -8.88 -0.32
C GLY A 40 4.56 -9.36 -1.53
N LEU A 41 5.89 -9.26 -1.46
CA LEU A 41 6.78 -9.77 -2.52
C LEU A 41 6.64 -11.28 -2.71
N VAL A 42 6.60 -12.05 -1.62
CA VAL A 42 6.43 -13.51 -1.69
C VAL A 42 5.08 -13.87 -2.31
N ILE A 43 4.00 -13.22 -1.88
CA ILE A 43 2.65 -13.46 -2.43
C ILE A 43 2.61 -13.14 -3.93
N VAL A 44 3.20 -12.02 -4.34
CA VAL A 44 3.26 -11.64 -5.76
C VAL A 44 4.07 -12.65 -6.56
N LEU A 45 5.23 -13.09 -6.05
CA LEU A 45 6.05 -14.09 -6.73
C LEU A 45 5.28 -15.41 -6.92
N LEU A 46 4.61 -15.90 -5.87
CA LEU A 46 3.78 -17.11 -5.94
C LEU A 46 2.62 -16.93 -6.93
N LEU A 47 1.98 -15.76 -6.93
CA LEU A 47 0.90 -15.44 -7.85
C LEU A 47 1.37 -15.44 -9.31
N LEU A 48 2.54 -14.87 -9.60
CA LEU A 48 3.10 -14.80 -10.95
C LEU A 48 3.59 -16.17 -11.45
N LEU A 49 4.17 -17.00 -10.57
CA LEU A 49 4.64 -18.34 -10.92
C LEU A 49 3.50 -19.32 -11.21
N ALA A 50 2.36 -19.15 -10.55
CA ALA A 50 1.16 -19.97 -10.73
C ALA A 50 0.12 -19.36 -11.70
N GLY A 51 0.37 -18.14 -12.17
CA GLY A 51 -0.67 -17.23 -12.68
C GLY A 51 -1.04 -17.38 -14.15
N THR A 52 -2.23 -16.87 -14.45
CA THR A 52 -2.78 -16.61 -15.79
C THR A 52 -2.59 -15.13 -16.17
N PRO A 53 -2.86 -14.71 -17.43
CA PRO A 53 -2.77 -13.31 -17.84
C PRO A 53 -3.53 -12.30 -16.94
N GLY A 54 -4.63 -12.73 -16.30
CA GLY A 54 -5.40 -11.89 -15.38
C GLY A 54 -4.66 -11.57 -14.06
N ASP A 55 -3.73 -12.43 -13.65
CA ASP A 55 -3.03 -12.33 -12.38
C ASP A 55 -1.92 -11.27 -12.39
N PHE A 56 -1.43 -10.88 -13.58
CA PHE A 56 -0.42 -9.83 -13.72
C PHE A 56 -0.92 -8.46 -13.28
N LYS A 57 -2.21 -8.15 -13.53
CA LYS A 57 -2.81 -6.90 -13.07
C LYS A 57 -2.86 -6.86 -11.54
N LEU A 58 -3.33 -7.94 -10.92
CA LEU A 58 -3.39 -8.06 -9.46
C LEU A 58 -1.99 -7.99 -8.84
N ALA A 59 -1.02 -8.70 -9.40
CA ALA A 59 0.37 -8.65 -8.98
C ALA A 59 0.94 -7.21 -9.00
N ALA A 60 0.73 -6.49 -10.11
CA ALA A 60 1.17 -5.11 -10.24
C ALA A 60 0.54 -4.20 -9.17
N GLN A 61 -0.76 -4.37 -8.89
CA GLN A 61 -1.46 -3.63 -7.85
C GLN A 61 -0.91 -3.93 -6.45
N LEU A 62 -0.71 -5.22 -6.12
CA LEU A 62 -0.14 -5.62 -4.83
C LEU A 62 1.28 -5.08 -4.62
N LEU A 63 2.09 -5.01 -5.68
CA LEU A 63 3.44 -4.45 -5.60
C LEU A 63 3.47 -2.96 -5.23
N LEU A 64 2.46 -2.17 -5.62
CA LEU A 64 2.36 -0.76 -5.18
C LEU A 64 2.37 -0.66 -3.65
N PHE A 65 1.59 -1.53 -2.99
CA PHE A 65 1.52 -1.57 -1.53
C PHE A 65 2.79 -2.16 -0.92
N ALA A 66 3.27 -3.30 -1.42
CA ALA A 66 4.47 -3.96 -0.90
C ALA A 66 5.70 -3.03 -0.93
N PHE A 67 5.91 -2.34 -2.06
CA PHE A 67 7.00 -1.38 -2.19
C PHE A 67 6.82 -0.15 -1.31
N THR A 68 5.59 0.30 -1.06
CA THR A 68 5.34 1.39 -0.09
C THR A 68 5.93 1.02 1.27
N TYR A 69 5.60 -0.14 1.82
CA TYR A 69 6.05 -0.55 3.16
C TYR A 69 7.56 -0.82 3.20
N LEU A 70 8.10 -1.53 2.21
CA LEU A 70 9.56 -1.74 2.13
C LEU A 70 10.32 -0.41 2.08
N TRP A 71 9.78 0.59 1.38
CA TRP A 71 10.40 1.90 1.31
C TRP A 71 10.27 2.67 2.63
N VAL A 72 9.13 2.61 3.32
CA VAL A 72 8.99 3.15 4.68
C VAL A 72 10.08 2.56 5.59
N ALA A 73 10.20 1.23 5.63
CA ALA A 73 11.23 0.54 6.41
C ALA A 73 12.65 0.98 6.02
N TRP A 74 12.95 1.04 4.72
CA TRP A 74 14.28 1.42 4.22
C TRP A 74 14.64 2.87 4.56
N ASN A 75 13.69 3.80 4.47
CA ASN A 75 13.90 5.18 4.87
C ASN A 75 14.21 5.30 6.38
N ARG A 76 13.65 4.41 7.23
CA ARG A 76 14.00 4.37 8.65
C ARG A 76 15.41 3.84 8.91
N VAL A 77 15.88 2.88 8.10
CA VAL A 77 17.25 2.35 8.21
C VAL A 77 18.29 3.37 7.76
N THR A 78 17.99 4.14 6.72
CA THR A 78 18.90 5.11 6.10
C THR A 78 18.74 6.54 6.61
N GLU A 79 17.77 6.76 7.51
CA GLU A 79 17.39 8.10 8.01
C GLU A 79 17.04 9.09 6.87
N ALA A 80 16.50 8.57 5.76
CA ALA A 80 16.14 9.37 4.60
C ALA A 80 14.91 10.25 4.88
N ASP A 81 14.87 11.43 4.24
CA ASP A 81 13.87 12.48 4.44
C ASP A 81 12.44 12.13 3.94
N GLY A 82 12.29 10.99 3.26
CA GLY A 82 11.02 10.46 2.78
C GLY A 82 10.45 11.12 1.51
N ARG A 83 11.10 12.11 0.90
CA ARG A 83 10.54 12.79 -0.29
C ARG A 83 10.39 11.88 -1.50
N GLY A 84 11.35 10.96 -1.71
CA GLY A 84 11.27 9.96 -2.77
C GLY A 84 10.04 9.05 -2.63
N LEU A 85 9.79 8.58 -1.40
CA LEU A 85 8.58 7.83 -1.06
C LEU A 85 7.32 8.65 -1.30
N GLY A 86 7.31 9.93 -0.90
CA GLY A 86 6.14 10.77 -1.11
C GLY A 86 5.77 10.94 -2.60
N TRP A 87 6.74 11.10 -3.50
CA TRP A 87 6.47 11.10 -4.95
C TRP A 87 5.95 9.75 -5.46
N PHE A 88 6.48 8.64 -4.95
CA PHE A 88 5.93 7.32 -5.23
C PHE A 88 4.48 7.20 -4.75
N CYS A 89 4.15 7.73 -3.57
CA CYS A 89 2.78 7.73 -3.07
C CYS A 89 1.82 8.53 -3.95
N LEU A 90 2.26 9.63 -4.58
CA LEU A 90 1.44 10.33 -5.56
C LEU A 90 1.13 9.45 -6.78
N PHE A 91 2.12 8.69 -7.28
CA PHE A 91 1.91 7.73 -8.36
C PHE A 91 0.91 6.64 -7.97
N VAL A 92 1.01 6.10 -6.74
CA VAL A 92 0.04 5.14 -6.21
C VAL A 92 -1.36 5.76 -6.18
N ALA A 93 -1.51 6.99 -5.68
CA ALA A 93 -2.79 7.68 -5.60
C ALA A 93 -3.43 7.89 -6.98
N VAL A 94 -2.66 8.36 -7.96
CA VAL A 94 -3.12 8.55 -9.36
C VAL A 94 -3.51 7.23 -10.01
N THR A 95 -2.94 6.10 -9.59
CA THR A 95 -3.29 4.76 -10.07
C THR A 95 -4.52 4.18 -9.35
N ALA A 96 -4.65 4.45 -8.06
CA ALA A 96 -5.71 3.93 -7.20
C ALA A 96 -7.09 4.48 -7.55
N ILE A 97 -7.19 5.79 -7.83
CA ILE A 97 -8.48 6.43 -8.13
C ILE A 97 -9.14 5.86 -9.41
N PRO A 98 -8.46 5.76 -10.58
CA PRO A 98 -9.02 5.11 -11.76
C PRO A 98 -9.32 3.63 -11.53
N THR A 99 -8.50 2.94 -10.72
CA THR A 99 -8.74 1.55 -10.36
C THR A 99 -10.05 1.40 -9.59
N GLY A 100 -10.30 2.26 -8.60
CA GLY A 100 -11.56 2.30 -7.86
C GLY A 100 -12.76 2.51 -8.78
N TYR A 101 -12.65 3.40 -9.77
CA TYR A 101 -13.70 3.61 -10.77
C TYR A 101 -13.96 2.37 -11.62
N ILE A 102 -12.92 1.70 -12.10
CA ILE A 102 -13.07 0.46 -12.88
C ILE A 102 -13.74 -0.64 -12.04
N VAL A 103 -13.34 -0.80 -10.77
CA VAL A 103 -13.94 -1.78 -9.86
C VAL A 103 -15.40 -1.44 -9.58
N GLN A 104 -15.72 -0.16 -9.40
CA GLN A 104 -17.09 0.33 -9.19
C GLN A 104 -18.01 0.01 -10.36
N GLN A 105 -17.56 0.24 -11.61
CA GLN A 105 -18.34 -0.05 -12.81
C GLN A 105 -18.65 -1.55 -12.96
N GLY A 106 -17.75 -2.42 -12.47
CA GLY A 106 -17.92 -3.87 -12.49
C GLY A 106 -18.62 -4.44 -11.23
N ALA A 107 -18.95 -3.61 -10.24
CA ALA A 107 -19.45 -4.09 -8.96
C ALA A 107 -20.94 -4.49 -9.05
N THR A 108 -21.20 -5.79 -8.96
CA THR A 108 -22.57 -6.36 -8.90
C THR A 108 -22.97 -6.80 -7.50
N THR A 109 -22.04 -6.77 -6.54
CA THR A 109 -22.25 -7.21 -5.15
C THR A 109 -21.87 -6.10 -4.18
N THR A 110 -22.42 -6.15 -2.96
CA THR A 110 -22.04 -5.25 -1.87
C THR A 110 -20.54 -5.28 -1.60
N PHE A 111 -19.94 -6.47 -1.64
CA PHE A 111 -18.49 -6.61 -1.45
C PHE A 111 -17.69 -5.98 -2.61
N GLY A 112 -18.17 -6.10 -3.85
CA GLY A 112 -17.55 -5.41 -4.99
C GLY A 112 -17.59 -3.89 -4.85
N MET A 113 -18.70 -3.34 -4.37
CA MET A 113 -18.81 -1.90 -4.10
C MET A 113 -17.90 -1.48 -2.95
N TRP A 114 -17.81 -2.29 -1.88
CA TRP A 114 -16.88 -2.06 -0.78
C TRP A 114 -15.43 -2.02 -1.26
N LEU A 115 -15.02 -2.95 -2.14
CA LEU A 115 -13.67 -2.97 -2.70
C LEU A 115 -13.38 -1.73 -3.56
N ALA A 116 -14.37 -1.21 -4.28
CA ALA A 116 -14.21 0.05 -5.01
C ALA A 116 -13.97 1.24 -4.06
N LEU A 117 -14.74 1.30 -2.96
CA LEU A 117 -14.57 2.33 -1.92
C LEU A 117 -13.21 2.25 -1.24
N ASP A 118 -12.71 1.03 -1.01
CA ASP A 118 -11.39 0.78 -0.44
C ASP A 118 -10.27 1.33 -1.35
N TRP A 119 -10.36 1.12 -2.66
CA TRP A 119 -9.44 1.74 -3.63
C TRP A 119 -9.43 3.27 -3.59
N TYR A 120 -10.60 3.90 -3.42
CA TYR A 120 -10.66 5.36 -3.25
C TYR A 120 -10.05 5.80 -1.92
N ALA A 121 -10.32 5.08 -0.83
CA ALA A 121 -9.74 5.37 0.48
C ALA A 121 -8.21 5.27 0.46
N TRP A 122 -7.66 4.23 -0.19
CA TRP A 122 -6.22 4.12 -0.44
C TRP A 122 -5.70 5.26 -1.33
N GLY A 123 -6.42 5.61 -2.40
CA GLY A 123 -6.02 6.76 -3.23
C GLY A 123 -5.87 8.05 -2.42
N ILE A 124 -6.82 8.33 -1.52
CA ILE A 124 -6.78 9.49 -0.62
C ILE A 124 -5.62 9.37 0.38
N LEU A 125 -5.46 8.22 1.03
CA LEU A 125 -4.42 8.02 2.05
C LEU A 125 -3.00 8.17 1.48
N TRP A 126 -2.73 7.59 0.31
CA TRP A 126 -1.43 7.74 -0.35
C TRP A 126 -1.21 9.17 -0.85
N PHE A 127 -2.27 9.87 -1.28
CA PHE A 127 -2.16 11.29 -1.58
C PHE A 127 -1.82 12.12 -0.33
N MET A 128 -2.41 11.80 0.83
CA MET A 128 -2.04 12.45 2.10
C MET A 128 -0.57 12.20 2.46
N PHE A 129 -0.02 10.99 2.20
CA PHE A 129 1.41 10.75 2.35
C PHE A 129 2.27 11.63 1.44
N PHE A 130 1.84 11.89 0.20
CA PHE A 130 2.53 12.85 -0.67
C PHE A 130 2.52 14.27 -0.07
N LEU A 131 1.37 14.74 0.41
CA LEU A 131 1.26 16.05 1.06
C LEU A 131 2.20 16.14 2.28
N LEU A 132 2.19 15.12 3.13
CA LEU A 132 3.00 15.07 4.34
C LEU A 132 4.50 15.01 4.04
N LEU A 133 4.92 14.11 3.15
CA LEU A 133 6.35 13.83 2.91
C LEU A 133 7.01 14.84 1.97
N VAL A 134 6.30 15.29 0.93
CA VAL A 134 6.84 16.21 -0.08
C VAL A 134 6.43 17.65 0.19
N MET A 135 5.14 17.90 0.37
CA MET A 135 4.62 19.27 0.52
C MET A 135 4.77 19.81 1.95
N LYS A 136 5.05 18.93 2.92
CA LYS A 136 5.12 19.24 4.36
C LYS A 136 3.83 19.90 4.87
N LYS A 137 2.67 19.35 4.44
CA LYS A 137 1.33 19.80 4.80
C LYS A 137 0.51 18.68 5.41
#